data_AF-A0AAN9MWS1-F1
#
_entry.id   AF-A0AAN9MWS1-F1
#
_cell.length_a   1.000
_cell.length_b   1.000
_cell.length_c   1.000
_cell.angle_alpha   90.00
_cell.angle_beta   90.00
_cell.angle_gamma   90.00
#
_symmetry.space_group_name_H-M   'P 1'
#
loop_
_entity.id
_entity.type
_entity.pdbx_description
1 polymer ?
#
loop_
_entity_poly.entity_id
_entity_poly.type
_entity_poly.pdbx_seq_one_letter_code
_entity_poly.pdbx_strand_id
1 'polypeptide(L)'
;MSDEFRLKNDQLPKPNINKNTIQFQSSTEITAVQPAPHQRMAEADSSSSSDGNTSSSPTPEPAASLASIAENLQRSVIESARTVQHNSSTHFRAFQNSLPEAVSQYRTFEDAFFNKVKDGLMVAREHPALGVGFGISAVLLAMRAPRRFLFRHTLGRFRSEEARYASAEKNVKDLNLSVDLLKKESVKLLQRTAFAEKEMKYGHTELVSAGTQFQQLAKSAYKVEARADDLLDKLRYIPSREALALRAEVASMASILKRQRSALNKRIMKINELGVPV
;
A
#
# COMPACT_ATOMS: atom_id res chain seq x y z
N MET A 1 68.83 -30.19 -20.05
CA MET A 1 69.42 -30.81 -18.86
C MET A 1 69.14 -29.89 -17.70
N SER A 2 68.02 -30.08 -17.00
CA SER A 2 67.88 -30.97 -15.81
C SER A 2 68.05 -30.10 -14.55
N ASP A 3 67.24 -30.09 -13.50
CA ASP A 3 66.04 -30.79 -13.02
C ASP A 3 65.39 -29.81 -12.00
N GLU A 4 64.08 -29.57 -11.97
CA GLU A 4 63.01 -30.32 -11.27
C GLU A 4 63.02 -30.29 -9.72
N PHE A 5 61.86 -29.87 -9.17
CA PHE A 5 61.23 -30.20 -7.88
C PHE A 5 61.57 -29.47 -6.55
N ARG A 6 60.53 -28.78 -6.03
CA ARG A 6 59.66 -29.17 -4.87
C ARG A 6 59.48 -28.12 -3.74
N LEU A 7 58.23 -27.67 -3.63
CA LEU A 7 57.41 -27.33 -2.45
C LEU A 7 58.10 -26.98 -1.11
N LYS A 8 57.75 -25.79 -0.59
CA LYS A 8 57.32 -25.65 0.81
C LYS A 8 56.16 -24.69 0.94
N ASN A 9 55.10 -25.21 1.55
CA ASN A 9 53.92 -24.53 2.06
C ASN A 9 54.30 -23.42 3.01
N ASP A 10 53.72 -22.22 2.84
CA ASP A 10 53.57 -21.26 3.93
C ASP A 10 52.10 -20.94 4.17
N GLN A 11 51.76 -21.12 5.45
CA GLN A 11 50.45 -21.15 6.06
C GLN A 11 50.01 -19.70 6.37
N LEU A 12 49.00 -19.18 5.68
CA LEU A 12 48.35 -17.92 6.08
C LEU A 12 47.47 -18.11 7.35
N PRO A 13 47.40 -17.10 8.24
CA PRO A 13 46.63 -17.17 9.48
C PRO A 13 45.12 -16.99 9.24
N LYS A 14 44.31 -17.80 9.92
CA LYS A 14 42.85 -17.78 9.88
C LYS A 14 42.30 -16.64 10.77
N PRO A 15 41.27 -15.89 10.34
CA PRO A 15 40.57 -14.94 11.20
C PRO A 15 39.67 -15.66 12.21
N ASN A 16 39.86 -15.35 13.48
CA ASN A 16 39.07 -15.76 14.64
C ASN A 16 37.75 -14.96 14.65
N ILE A 17 36.65 -15.59 14.24
CA ILE A 17 35.30 -15.01 14.33
C ILE A 17 34.66 -15.56 15.60
N ASN A 18 34.70 -14.73 16.64
CA ASN A 18 33.98 -14.89 17.89
C ASN A 18 32.46 -14.93 17.63
N LYS A 19 31.84 -16.09 17.90
CA LYS A 19 30.39 -16.28 17.88
C LYS A 19 29.84 -16.00 19.28
N ASN A 20 29.55 -14.74 19.57
CA ASN A 20 28.72 -14.39 20.74
C ASN A 20 27.27 -14.21 20.33
N THR A 21 26.53 -15.31 20.46
CA THR A 21 25.20 -15.43 21.06
C THR A 21 24.58 -14.11 21.55
N ILE A 22 23.59 -13.60 20.80
CA ILE A 22 22.62 -12.63 21.31
C ILE A 22 21.30 -13.40 21.52
N GLN A 23 21.05 -13.75 22.78
CA GLN A 23 19.78 -14.24 23.28
C GLN A 23 18.76 -13.08 23.27
N PHE A 24 17.70 -13.19 22.49
CA PHE A 24 16.52 -12.33 22.59
C PHE A 24 15.67 -12.79 23.76
N GLN A 25 15.61 -11.99 24.83
CA GLN A 25 14.63 -12.14 25.89
C GLN A 25 13.29 -11.58 25.42
N SER A 26 12.25 -12.41 25.45
CA SER A 26 10.86 -12.02 25.28
C SER A 26 10.20 -11.77 26.63
N SER A 27 9.65 -10.57 26.82
CA SER A 27 8.61 -10.15 27.79
C SER A 27 8.49 -8.63 27.56
N THR A 28 7.35 -7.99 27.37
CA THR A 28 6.02 -8.16 27.97
C THR A 28 5.01 -7.27 27.21
N GLU A 29 3.78 -7.77 27.08
CA GLU A 29 2.52 -7.07 27.44
C GLU A 29 2.21 -5.66 26.87
N ILE A 30 1.22 -5.55 25.95
CA ILE A 30 0.34 -4.36 25.87
C ILE A 30 -1.10 -4.75 25.43
N THR A 31 -1.98 -4.76 26.43
CA THR A 31 -3.32 -4.15 26.55
C THR A 31 -4.03 -3.58 25.31
N ALA A 32 -5.31 -3.95 25.22
CA ALA A 32 -6.33 -3.49 24.27
C ALA A 32 -6.68 -1.99 24.39
N VAL A 33 -6.85 -1.31 23.25
CA VAL A 33 -7.74 -0.14 23.09
C VAL A 33 -8.30 -0.11 21.66
N GLN A 34 -9.62 -0.02 21.56
CA GLN A 34 -10.41 0.40 20.39
C GLN A 34 -11.17 1.66 20.83
N PRO A 35 -11.37 2.72 20.00
CA PRO A 35 -12.54 2.78 19.10
C PRO A 35 -12.38 3.58 17.79
N ALA A 36 -13.32 3.34 16.86
CA ALA A 36 -13.64 4.17 15.66
C ALA A 36 -14.44 5.44 16.10
N PRO A 37 -14.90 6.41 15.24
CA PRO A 37 -15.54 6.20 13.93
C PRO A 37 -15.35 7.29 12.83
N HIS A 38 -15.99 7.00 11.70
CA HIS A 38 -16.06 7.70 10.41
C HIS A 38 -16.64 9.13 10.38
N GLN A 39 -16.12 9.96 9.45
CA GLN A 39 -16.74 11.14 8.82
C GLN A 39 -16.19 11.21 7.37
N ARG A 40 -16.96 10.94 6.30
CA ARG A 40 -17.99 11.75 5.58
C ARG A 40 -17.39 12.78 4.61
N MET A 41 -17.54 12.47 3.29
CA MET A 41 -17.77 13.34 2.10
C MET A 41 -16.77 14.49 1.83
N ALA A 42 -16.43 14.92 0.62
CA ALA A 42 -16.72 14.62 -0.79
C ALA A 42 -15.72 15.48 -1.58
N GLU A 43 -15.26 15.07 -2.76
CA GLU A 43 -14.75 16.05 -3.73
C GLU A 43 -14.88 15.52 -5.16
N ALA A 44 -15.46 16.38 -5.99
CA ALA A 44 -15.62 16.25 -7.42
C ALA A 44 -14.49 17.05 -8.06
N ASP A 45 -13.82 16.50 -9.07
CA ASP A 45 -12.91 17.26 -9.92
C ASP A 45 -13.35 17.15 -11.38
N SER A 46 -13.38 18.31 -12.03
CA SER A 46 -13.60 18.50 -13.46
C SER A 46 -12.63 19.55 -13.99
N SER A 47 -12.17 19.31 -15.23
CA SER A 47 -11.48 20.21 -16.20
C SER A 47 -10.03 20.64 -15.87
N SER A 48 -9.01 20.23 -16.65
CA SER A 48 -8.52 20.69 -17.99
C SER A 48 -7.23 21.50 -17.79
N SER A 49 -6.17 21.50 -18.60
CA SER A 49 -5.99 21.38 -20.05
C SER A 49 -4.48 21.47 -20.39
N SER A 50 -4.07 20.86 -21.53
CA SER A 50 -3.05 21.32 -22.53
C SER A 50 -1.58 21.52 -22.14
N ASP A 51 -0.56 21.36 -22.99
CA ASP A 51 -0.33 20.72 -24.30
C ASP A 51 1.19 20.80 -24.60
N GLY A 52 1.70 19.89 -25.46
CA GLY A 52 2.73 20.23 -26.46
C GLY A 52 4.18 19.69 -26.31
N ASN A 53 4.54 18.68 -27.11
CA ASN A 53 5.44 18.83 -28.29
C ASN A 53 5.73 17.49 -29.05
N THR A 54 5.18 17.37 -30.27
CA THR A 54 5.79 17.13 -31.61
C THR A 54 7.28 16.69 -31.66
N SER A 55 7.83 15.77 -32.49
CA SER A 55 7.47 15.07 -33.75
C SER A 55 8.56 14.03 -34.09
N SER A 56 8.22 12.90 -34.74
CA SER A 56 8.85 12.42 -36.01
C SER A 56 8.27 11.07 -36.47
N SER A 57 7.83 11.02 -37.75
CA SER A 57 7.35 9.88 -38.56
C SER A 57 8.39 9.57 -39.67
N PRO A 58 8.49 8.39 -40.36
CA PRO A 58 7.37 7.69 -41.05
C PRO A 58 7.43 6.13 -41.29
N THR A 59 6.26 5.46 -41.33
CA THR A 59 5.74 4.28 -42.13
C THR A 59 6.54 2.97 -42.39
N PRO A 60 5.94 1.80 -42.77
CA PRO A 60 4.56 1.26 -42.66
C PRO A 60 4.44 -0.24 -42.20
N GLU A 61 3.21 -0.74 -41.97
CA GLU A 61 2.75 -2.17 -41.84
C GLU A 61 3.20 -3.03 -40.62
N PRO A 62 2.33 -3.21 -39.59
CA PRO A 62 1.87 -4.57 -39.23
C PRO A 62 0.42 -4.60 -38.70
N ALA A 63 -0.47 -3.75 -39.24
CA ALA A 63 -1.84 -3.60 -38.69
C ALA A 63 -2.77 -4.78 -39.07
N ALA A 64 -2.54 -5.42 -40.23
CA ALA A 64 -3.37 -6.52 -40.71
C ALA A 64 -3.27 -7.80 -39.85
N SER A 65 -2.09 -8.04 -39.26
CA SER A 65 -1.80 -9.26 -38.49
C SER A 65 -2.43 -9.20 -37.09
N LEU A 66 -2.35 -8.06 -36.42
CA LEU A 66 -2.93 -7.90 -35.07
C LEU A 66 -4.45 -7.78 -35.12
N ALA A 67 -5.00 -7.13 -36.15
CA ALA A 67 -6.44 -7.07 -36.37
C ALA A 67 -7.02 -8.46 -36.66
N SER A 68 -6.37 -9.27 -37.51
CA SER A 68 -6.82 -10.63 -37.80
C SER A 68 -6.66 -11.61 -36.64
N ILE A 69 -5.66 -11.41 -35.76
CA ILE A 69 -5.51 -12.17 -34.51
C ILE A 69 -6.60 -11.77 -33.50
N ALA A 70 -6.88 -10.47 -33.35
CA ALA A 70 -7.94 -9.97 -32.47
C ALA A 70 -9.33 -10.44 -32.92
N GLU A 71 -9.61 -10.44 -34.22
CA GLU A 71 -10.86 -10.96 -34.77
C GLU A 71 -11.00 -12.48 -34.59
N ASN A 72 -9.92 -13.26 -34.75
CA ASN A 72 -9.94 -14.69 -34.48
C ASN A 72 -10.17 -15.00 -33.00
N LEU A 73 -9.60 -14.21 -32.09
CA LEU A 73 -9.84 -14.30 -30.66
C LEU A 73 -11.29 -13.97 -30.31
N GLN A 74 -11.86 -12.93 -30.91
CA GLN A 74 -13.27 -12.58 -30.71
C GLN A 74 -14.20 -13.67 -31.25
N ARG A 75 -13.93 -14.23 -32.43
CA ARG A 75 -14.71 -15.35 -32.98
C ARG A 75 -14.58 -16.60 -32.11
N SER A 76 -13.38 -16.93 -31.63
CA SER A 76 -13.13 -18.06 -30.73
C SER A 76 -13.81 -17.88 -29.36
N VAL A 77 -13.84 -16.67 -28.79
CA VAL A 77 -14.54 -16.36 -27.54
C VAL A 77 -16.06 -16.42 -27.73
N ILE A 78 -16.58 -15.93 -28.85
CA ILE A 78 -18.03 -15.99 -29.17
C ILE A 78 -18.47 -17.44 -29.42
N GLU A 79 -17.64 -18.24 -30.09
CA GLU A 79 -17.90 -19.65 -30.37
C GLU A 79 -17.75 -20.52 -29.09
N SER A 80 -16.74 -20.25 -28.26
CA SER A 80 -16.55 -20.88 -26.95
C SER A 80 -17.65 -20.49 -25.95
N ALA A 81 -18.13 -19.25 -25.97
CA ALA A 81 -19.28 -18.83 -25.18
C ALA A 81 -20.57 -19.50 -25.66
N ARG A 82 -20.74 -19.69 -26.99
CA ARG A 82 -21.85 -20.46 -27.54
C ARG A 82 -21.78 -21.93 -27.16
N THR A 83 -20.62 -22.59 -27.18
CA THR A 83 -20.51 -24.01 -26.80
C THR A 83 -20.71 -24.23 -25.31
N VAL A 84 -20.23 -23.32 -24.44
CA VAL A 84 -20.50 -23.36 -22.99
C VAL A 84 -21.98 -23.11 -22.69
N GLN A 85 -22.61 -22.14 -23.36
CA GLN A 85 -24.06 -21.94 -23.23
C GLN A 85 -24.85 -23.13 -23.76
N HIS A 86 -24.44 -23.73 -24.90
CA HIS A 86 -25.18 -24.85 -25.47
C HIS A 86 -25.00 -26.13 -24.64
N ASN A 87 -23.79 -26.42 -24.15
CA ASN A 87 -23.49 -27.56 -23.27
C ASN A 87 -24.17 -27.41 -21.90
N SER A 88 -24.16 -26.20 -21.32
CA SER A 88 -24.92 -25.91 -20.09
C SER A 88 -26.43 -26.06 -20.32
N SER A 89 -26.95 -25.63 -21.47
CA SER A 89 -28.38 -25.74 -21.80
C SER A 89 -28.84 -27.17 -22.04
N THR A 90 -28.01 -28.05 -22.61
CA THR A 90 -28.37 -29.46 -22.83
C THR A 90 -28.36 -30.24 -21.52
N HIS A 91 -27.38 -30.02 -20.63
CA HIS A 91 -27.40 -30.59 -19.28
C HIS A 91 -28.56 -30.04 -18.43
N PHE A 92 -28.88 -28.75 -18.56
CA PHE A 92 -30.03 -28.15 -17.87
C PHE A 92 -31.38 -28.64 -18.43
N ARG A 93 -31.51 -28.82 -19.75
CA ARG A 93 -32.70 -29.42 -20.37
C ARG A 93 -32.84 -30.91 -20.04
N ALA A 94 -31.75 -31.66 -20.01
CA ALA A 94 -31.76 -33.06 -19.57
C ALA A 94 -32.20 -33.18 -18.11
N PHE A 95 -31.73 -32.27 -17.24
CA PHE A 95 -32.21 -32.15 -15.87
C PHE A 95 -33.69 -31.74 -15.78
N GLN A 96 -34.15 -30.81 -16.63
CA GLN A 96 -35.57 -30.44 -16.70
C GLN A 96 -36.47 -31.59 -17.14
N ASN A 97 -36.01 -32.45 -18.04
CA ASN A 97 -36.77 -33.61 -18.52
C ASN A 97 -36.81 -34.75 -17.50
N SER A 98 -35.76 -34.93 -16.69
CA SER A 98 -35.76 -35.90 -15.57
C SER A 98 -36.38 -35.34 -14.29
N LEU A 99 -36.59 -34.02 -14.20
CA LEU A 99 -37.26 -33.37 -13.09
C LEU A 99 -38.69 -33.89 -12.83
N PRO A 100 -39.59 -34.00 -13.83
CA PRO A 100 -40.94 -34.51 -13.58
C PRO A 100 -40.96 -35.97 -13.13
N GLU A 101 -40.01 -36.79 -13.59
CA GLU A 101 -39.87 -38.19 -13.17
C GLU A 101 -39.28 -38.30 -11.76
N ALA A 102 -38.24 -37.53 -11.45
CA ALA A 102 -37.70 -37.44 -10.09
C ALA A 102 -38.72 -36.85 -9.12
N VAL A 103 -39.51 -35.85 -9.55
CA VAL A 103 -40.59 -35.26 -8.76
C VAL A 103 -41.73 -36.25 -8.57
N SER A 104 -42.12 -37.06 -9.57
CA SER A 104 -43.19 -38.05 -9.39
C SER A 104 -42.76 -39.20 -8.46
N GLN A 105 -41.52 -39.68 -8.58
CA GLN A 105 -40.95 -40.64 -7.66
C GLN A 105 -40.85 -40.04 -6.24
N TYR A 106 -40.37 -38.80 -6.12
CA TYR A 106 -40.33 -38.09 -4.85
C TYR A 106 -41.72 -37.91 -4.23
N ARG A 107 -42.73 -37.54 -5.03
CA ARG A 107 -44.13 -37.39 -4.58
C ARG A 107 -44.69 -38.71 -4.06
N THR A 108 -44.34 -39.83 -4.68
CA THR A 108 -44.76 -41.17 -4.20
C THR A 108 -44.14 -41.49 -2.84
N PHE A 109 -42.85 -41.18 -2.65
CA PHE A 109 -42.20 -41.32 -1.34
C PHE A 109 -42.73 -40.32 -0.32
N GLU A 110 -43.04 -39.10 -0.74
CA GLU A 110 -43.59 -38.04 0.09
C GLU A 110 -45.00 -38.41 0.59
N ASP A 111 -45.87 -38.92 -0.28
CA ASP A 111 -47.21 -39.40 0.09
C ASP A 111 -47.12 -40.63 0.99
N ALA A 112 -46.24 -41.59 0.70
CA ALA A 112 -46.03 -42.76 1.57
C ALA A 112 -45.48 -42.36 2.95
N PHE A 113 -44.59 -41.36 2.98
CA PHE A 113 -44.02 -40.81 4.20
C PHE A 113 -45.08 -40.07 5.00
N PHE A 114 -45.84 -39.16 4.39
CA PHE A 114 -46.88 -38.41 5.08
C PHE A 114 -48.02 -39.30 5.55
N ASN A 115 -48.40 -40.34 4.79
CA ASN A 115 -49.36 -41.33 5.26
C ASN A 115 -48.82 -42.10 6.46
N LYS A 116 -47.55 -42.55 6.44
CA LYS A 116 -46.91 -43.19 7.61
C LYS A 116 -46.76 -42.26 8.81
N VAL A 117 -46.48 -40.98 8.58
CA VAL A 117 -46.41 -39.96 9.65
C VAL A 117 -47.80 -39.70 10.20
N LYS A 118 -48.84 -39.66 9.36
CA LYS A 118 -50.24 -39.50 9.79
C LYS A 118 -50.72 -40.71 10.59
N ASP A 119 -50.41 -41.92 10.13
CA ASP A 119 -50.71 -43.16 10.85
C ASP A 119 -49.91 -43.23 12.16
N GLY A 120 -48.62 -42.90 12.13
CA GLY A 120 -47.77 -42.79 13.31
C GLY A 120 -48.22 -41.70 14.29
N LEU A 121 -48.82 -40.60 13.80
CA LEU A 121 -49.40 -39.53 14.60
C LEU A 121 -50.72 -39.97 15.24
N MET A 122 -51.54 -40.75 14.53
CA MET A 122 -52.71 -41.41 15.11
C MET A 122 -52.32 -42.39 16.22
N VAL A 123 -51.26 -43.18 16.03
CA VAL A 123 -50.70 -44.08 17.06
C VAL A 123 -50.06 -43.29 18.21
N ALA A 124 -49.39 -42.17 17.94
CA ALA A 124 -48.82 -41.30 18.98
C ALA A 124 -49.89 -40.58 19.81
N ARG A 125 -51.10 -40.40 19.27
CA ARG A 125 -52.26 -39.89 20.03
C ARG A 125 -52.68 -40.88 21.13
N GLU A 126 -52.46 -42.17 20.93
CA GLU A 126 -52.71 -43.23 21.91
C GLU A 126 -51.57 -43.32 22.95
N HIS A 127 -50.37 -42.86 22.60
CA HIS A 127 -49.19 -42.80 23.48
C HIS A 127 -48.58 -41.39 23.53
N PRO A 128 -49.19 -40.45 24.29
CA PRO A 128 -48.82 -39.03 24.27
C PRO A 128 -47.36 -38.77 24.70
N ALA A 129 -46.79 -39.63 25.55
CA ALA A 129 -45.39 -39.52 25.96
C ALA A 129 -44.38 -39.72 24.80
N LEU A 130 -44.71 -40.56 23.81
CA LEU A 130 -43.84 -40.82 22.66
C LEU A 130 -43.90 -39.68 21.63
N GLY A 131 -45.11 -39.14 21.38
CA GLY A 131 -45.33 -38.07 20.42
C GLY A 131 -44.62 -36.75 20.78
N VAL A 132 -44.53 -36.43 22.07
CA VAL A 132 -43.83 -35.22 22.57
C VAL A 132 -42.34 -35.26 22.20
N GLY A 133 -41.68 -36.41 22.29
CA GLY A 133 -40.26 -36.55 21.96
C GLY A 133 -39.96 -36.34 20.47
N PHE A 134 -40.78 -36.90 19.58
CA PHE A 134 -40.66 -36.68 18.13
C PHE A 134 -40.99 -35.23 17.73
N GLY A 135 -41.97 -34.61 18.40
CA GLY A 135 -42.27 -33.20 18.20
C GLY A 135 -41.09 -32.31 18.56
N ILE A 136 -40.47 -32.53 19.72
CA ILE A 136 -39.31 -31.74 20.17
C ILE A 136 -38.11 -31.91 19.22
N SER A 137 -37.82 -33.14 18.76
CA SER A 137 -36.69 -33.39 17.85
C SER A 137 -36.92 -32.78 16.46
N ALA A 138 -38.14 -32.87 15.92
CA ALA A 138 -38.51 -32.24 14.65
C ALA A 138 -38.44 -30.70 14.75
N VAL A 139 -38.92 -30.13 15.87
CA VAL A 139 -38.85 -28.68 16.14
C VAL A 139 -37.41 -28.22 16.25
N LEU A 140 -36.54 -28.96 16.95
CA LEU A 140 -35.11 -28.63 17.05
C LEU A 140 -34.41 -28.70 15.69
N LEU A 141 -34.75 -29.67 14.83
CA LEU A 141 -34.16 -29.79 13.51
C LEU A 141 -34.67 -28.73 12.51
N ALA A 142 -35.93 -28.31 12.66
CA ALA A 142 -36.53 -27.23 11.88
C ALA A 142 -35.98 -25.85 12.28
N MET A 143 -35.56 -25.68 13.54
CA MET A 143 -34.93 -24.44 13.98
C MET A 143 -33.61 -24.16 13.26
N ARG A 144 -33.41 -22.92 12.83
CA ARG A 144 -32.27 -22.49 11.99
C ARG A 144 -30.92 -22.58 12.71
N ALA A 145 -30.90 -22.43 14.04
CA ALA A 145 -29.67 -22.44 14.84
C ALA A 145 -29.12 -23.85 15.10
N PRO A 146 -29.90 -24.83 15.61
CA PRO A 146 -29.42 -26.20 15.77
C PRO A 146 -29.04 -26.86 14.44
N ARG A 147 -29.78 -26.55 13.36
CA ARG A 147 -29.42 -26.97 12.01
C ARG A 147 -28.02 -26.50 11.62
N ARG A 148 -27.71 -25.21 11.79
CA ARG A 148 -26.38 -24.65 11.49
C ARG A 148 -25.29 -25.21 12.40
N PHE A 149 -25.62 -25.47 13.67
CA PHE A 149 -24.70 -26.08 14.64
C PHE A 149 -24.33 -27.51 14.25
N LEU A 150 -25.33 -28.35 13.94
CA LEU A 150 -25.12 -29.72 13.47
C LEU A 150 -24.29 -29.74 12.19
N PHE A 151 -24.65 -28.94 11.18
CA PHE A 151 -23.87 -28.89 9.94
C PHE A 151 -22.43 -28.40 10.15
N ARG A 152 -22.19 -27.44 11.04
CA ARG A 152 -20.83 -26.96 11.32
C ARG A 152 -19.99 -28.02 12.03
N HIS A 153 -20.61 -28.84 12.88
CA HIS A 153 -19.91 -29.80 13.74
C HIS A 153 -19.79 -31.21 13.11
N THR A 154 -20.74 -31.62 12.26
CA THR A 154 -20.75 -32.96 11.63
C THR A 154 -20.13 -32.95 10.24
N LEU A 155 -20.45 -31.98 9.38
CA LEU A 155 -19.89 -31.91 8.01
C LEU A 155 -18.42 -31.46 8.00
N GLY A 156 -17.95 -30.76 9.02
CA GLY A 156 -16.53 -30.42 9.17
C GLY A 156 -15.62 -31.66 9.30
N ARG A 157 -16.14 -32.75 9.86
CA ARG A 157 -15.41 -34.02 10.02
C ARG A 157 -15.30 -34.83 8.72
N PHE A 158 -16.19 -34.61 7.75
CA PHE A 158 -16.17 -35.33 6.47
C PHE A 158 -15.29 -34.70 5.39
N ARG A 159 -14.54 -33.62 5.70
CA ARG A 159 -13.46 -33.17 4.81
C ARG A 159 -12.35 -34.20 4.84
N SER A 160 -12.11 -34.87 3.70
CA SER A 160 -10.99 -35.79 3.51
C SER A 160 -9.67 -35.10 3.89
N GLU A 161 -8.75 -35.88 4.44
CA GLU A 161 -7.42 -35.40 4.82
C GLU A 161 -6.72 -34.77 3.62
N GLU A 162 -6.85 -35.41 2.46
CA GLU A 162 -6.34 -34.91 1.17
C GLU A 162 -6.87 -33.52 0.81
N ALA A 163 -8.16 -33.24 1.02
CA ALA A 163 -8.72 -31.92 0.74
C ALA A 163 -8.21 -30.84 1.71
N ARG A 164 -7.87 -31.21 2.95
CA ARG A 164 -7.24 -30.30 3.92
C ARG A 164 -5.78 -30.04 3.56
N TYR A 165 -5.03 -31.07 3.18
CA TYR A 165 -3.64 -30.93 2.74
C TYR A 165 -3.52 -30.10 1.46
N ALA A 166 -4.33 -30.37 0.43
CA ALA A 166 -4.36 -29.57 -0.79
C ALA A 166 -4.73 -28.10 -0.50
N SER A 167 -5.65 -27.88 0.45
CA SER A 167 -6.00 -26.52 0.90
C SER A 167 -4.89 -25.86 1.72
N ALA A 168 -4.10 -26.61 2.48
CA ALA A 168 -2.95 -26.07 3.20
C ALA A 168 -1.81 -25.74 2.24
N GLU A 169 -1.54 -26.60 1.26
CA GLU A 169 -0.48 -26.39 0.27
C GLU A 169 -0.72 -25.13 -0.57
N LYS A 170 -1.95 -24.91 -1.06
CA LYS A 170 -2.28 -23.67 -1.77
C LYS A 170 -2.10 -22.43 -0.89
N ASN A 171 -2.46 -22.52 0.40
CA ASN A 171 -2.32 -21.40 1.33
C ASN A 171 -0.85 -21.10 1.63
N VAL A 172 0.00 -22.14 1.74
CA VAL A 172 1.45 -21.97 1.89
C VAL A 172 2.07 -21.34 0.64
N LYS A 173 1.64 -21.76 -0.56
CA LYS A 173 2.11 -21.17 -1.83
C LYS A 173 1.70 -19.69 -1.94
N ASP A 174 0.45 -19.38 -1.66
CA ASP A 174 -0.07 -18.00 -1.65
C ASP A 174 0.66 -17.13 -0.62
N LEU A 175 0.86 -17.66 0.59
CA LEU A 175 1.62 -16.98 1.64
C LEU A 175 3.07 -16.73 1.20
N ASN A 176 3.73 -17.71 0.58
CA ASN A 176 5.11 -17.54 0.11
C ASN A 176 5.22 -16.42 -0.95
N LEU A 177 4.27 -16.37 -1.91
CA LEU A 177 4.21 -15.28 -2.89
C LEU A 177 3.99 -13.92 -2.21
N SER A 178 3.09 -13.85 -1.22
CA SER A 178 2.84 -12.61 -0.47
C SER A 178 4.06 -12.14 0.32
N VAL A 179 4.82 -13.07 0.92
CA VAL A 179 6.04 -12.78 1.66
C VAL A 179 7.15 -12.29 0.71
N ASP A 180 7.26 -12.88 -0.48
CA ASP A 180 8.26 -12.44 -1.45
C ASP A 180 7.94 -11.07 -2.05
N LEU A 181 6.67 -10.76 -2.27
CA LEU A 181 6.23 -9.40 -2.61
C LEU A 181 6.54 -8.42 -1.48
N LEU A 182 6.19 -8.77 -0.23
CA LEU A 182 6.45 -7.95 0.94
C LEU A 182 7.95 -7.68 1.14
N LYS A 183 8.83 -8.67 0.90
CA LYS A 183 10.29 -8.49 0.95
C LYS A 183 10.78 -7.51 -0.11
N LYS A 184 10.26 -7.59 -1.34
CA LYS A 184 10.64 -6.65 -2.41
C LYS A 184 10.17 -5.24 -2.11
N GLU A 185 8.93 -5.09 -1.64
CA GLU A 185 8.37 -3.80 -1.28
C GLU A 185 9.08 -3.22 -0.05
N SER A 186 9.37 -4.01 0.98
CA SER A 186 10.08 -3.53 2.18
C SER A 186 11.48 -3.03 1.84
N VAL A 187 12.25 -3.74 1.02
CA VAL A 187 13.57 -3.27 0.55
C VAL A 187 13.43 -1.97 -0.24
N LYS A 188 12.44 -1.87 -1.13
CA LYS A 188 12.18 -0.66 -1.92
C LYS A 188 11.79 0.53 -1.06
N LEU A 189 10.99 0.31 -0.01
CA LEU A 189 10.59 1.35 0.94
C LEU A 189 11.78 1.78 1.79
N LEU A 190 12.55 0.84 2.33
CA LEU A 190 13.76 1.12 3.12
C LEU A 190 14.80 1.91 2.34
N GLN A 191 15.01 1.59 1.05
CA GLN A 191 15.91 2.35 0.18
C GLN A 191 15.42 3.78 -0.03
N ARG A 192 14.11 3.98 -0.23
CA ARG A 192 13.53 5.34 -0.39
C ARG A 192 13.61 6.14 0.90
N THR A 193 13.35 5.53 2.05
CA THR A 193 13.47 6.23 3.34
C THR A 193 14.92 6.59 3.63
N ALA A 194 15.87 5.69 3.37
CA ALA A 194 17.29 5.97 3.55
C ALA A 194 17.79 7.10 2.62
N PHE A 195 17.30 7.13 1.38
CA PHE A 195 17.59 8.22 0.44
C PHE A 195 17.00 9.54 0.91
N ALA A 196 15.72 9.56 1.29
CA ALA A 196 15.05 10.74 1.82
C ALA A 196 15.72 11.27 3.11
N GLU A 197 16.17 10.39 4.00
CA GLU A 197 16.92 10.76 5.20
C GLU A 197 18.26 11.43 4.84
N LYS A 198 18.98 10.87 3.86
CA LYS A 198 20.24 11.45 3.38
C LYS A 198 20.02 12.84 2.78
N GLU A 199 19.01 13.00 1.93
CA GLU A 199 18.67 14.29 1.33
C GLU A 199 18.21 15.31 2.38
N MET A 200 17.42 14.89 3.36
CA MET A 200 16.97 15.77 4.45
C MET A 200 18.16 16.26 5.28
N LYS A 201 19.09 15.37 5.63
CA LYS A 201 20.33 15.74 6.35
C LYS A 201 21.18 16.68 5.51
N TYR A 202 21.35 16.39 4.23
CA TYR A 202 22.11 17.24 3.32
C TYR A 202 21.48 18.63 3.20
N GLY A 203 20.17 18.71 2.92
CA GLY A 203 19.44 19.97 2.86
C GLY A 203 19.49 20.76 4.17
N HIS A 204 19.46 20.09 5.32
CA HIS A 204 19.65 20.74 6.61
C HIS A 204 21.04 21.37 6.73
N THR A 205 22.11 20.64 6.36
CA THR A 205 23.48 21.20 6.38
C THR A 205 23.65 22.36 5.39
N GLU A 206 23.00 22.28 4.23
CA GLU A 206 23.01 23.35 3.24
C GLU A 206 22.32 24.60 3.79
N LEU A 207 21.15 24.47 4.42
CA LEU A 207 20.45 25.57 5.08
C LEU A 207 21.27 26.21 6.20
N VAL A 208 21.95 25.42 7.04
CA VAL A 208 22.87 25.94 8.07
C VAL A 208 23.99 26.74 7.43
N SER A 209 24.65 26.19 6.40
CA SER A 209 25.76 26.87 5.73
C SER A 209 25.33 28.17 5.02
N ALA A 210 24.20 28.16 4.30
CA ALA A 210 23.64 29.35 3.68
C ALA A 210 23.20 30.38 4.73
N GLY A 211 22.60 29.92 5.83
CA GLY A 211 22.24 30.77 6.97
C GLY A 211 23.45 31.48 7.56
N THR A 212 24.53 30.75 7.84
CA THR A 212 25.75 31.34 8.40
C THR A 212 26.39 32.35 7.44
N GLN A 213 26.36 32.09 6.14
CA GLN A 213 26.80 33.05 5.12
C GLN A 213 25.93 34.32 5.12
N PHE A 214 24.60 34.20 5.20
CA PHE A 214 23.71 35.35 5.33
C PHE A 214 23.97 36.14 6.62
N GLN A 215 24.25 35.45 7.73
CA GLN A 215 24.56 36.10 8.99
C GLN A 215 25.88 36.88 8.91
N GLN A 216 26.92 36.32 8.29
CA GLN A 216 28.19 37.02 8.04
C GLN A 216 28.01 38.22 7.12
N LEU A 217 27.24 38.06 6.04
CA LEU A 217 26.95 39.14 5.09
C LEU A 217 26.10 40.25 5.73
N ALA A 218 25.13 39.91 6.58
CA ALA A 218 24.35 40.90 7.32
C ALA A 218 25.22 41.67 8.32
N LYS A 219 26.18 40.99 8.98
CA LYS A 219 27.16 41.62 9.87
C LYS A 219 28.13 42.53 9.11
N SER A 220 28.60 42.14 7.93
CA SER A 220 29.47 42.99 7.11
C SER A 220 28.71 44.19 6.54
N ALA A 221 27.49 43.97 6.02
CA ALA A 221 26.60 45.04 5.56
C ALA A 221 26.31 46.04 6.67
N TYR A 222 26.09 45.60 7.91
CA TYR A 222 25.93 46.49 9.07
C TYR A 222 27.16 47.35 9.34
N LYS A 223 28.37 46.78 9.25
CA LYS A 223 29.61 47.54 9.43
C LYS A 223 29.81 48.59 8.34
N VAL A 224 29.43 48.27 7.09
CA VAL A 224 29.52 49.22 5.97
C VAL A 224 28.43 50.28 6.06
N GLU A 225 27.20 49.91 6.44
CA GLU A 225 26.08 50.82 6.74
C GLU A 225 26.52 51.86 7.78
N ALA A 226 27.08 51.41 8.91
CA ALA A 226 27.55 52.31 9.97
C ALA A 226 28.66 53.27 9.52
N ARG A 227 29.56 52.83 8.62
CA ARG A 227 30.59 53.71 8.04
C ARG A 227 30.00 54.73 7.06
N ALA A 228 28.99 54.33 6.28
CA ALA A 228 28.28 55.22 5.38
C ALA A 228 27.50 56.29 6.16
N ASP A 229 26.85 55.91 7.26
CA ASP A 229 26.15 56.83 8.15
C ASP A 229 27.12 57.83 8.83
N ASP A 230 28.26 57.35 9.34
CA ASP A 230 29.29 58.24 9.91
C ASP A 230 29.87 59.22 8.86
N LEU A 231 30.07 58.76 7.61
CA LEU A 231 30.50 59.62 6.52
C LEU A 231 29.43 60.64 6.13
N LEU A 232 28.16 60.23 6.11
CA LEU A 232 27.01 61.11 5.84
C LEU A 232 26.91 62.20 6.91
N ASP A 233 27.10 61.85 8.18
CA ASP A 233 27.10 62.79 9.30
C ASP A 233 28.26 63.80 9.19
N LYS A 234 29.47 63.34 8.85
CA LYS A 234 30.62 64.23 8.60
C LYS A 234 30.36 65.20 7.45
N LEU A 235 29.82 64.69 6.34
CA LEU A 235 29.48 65.50 5.17
C LEU A 235 28.43 66.56 5.51
N ARG A 236 27.53 66.31 6.47
CA ARG A 236 26.44 67.22 6.88
C ARG A 236 26.94 68.56 7.42
N TYR A 237 28.14 68.62 7.99
CA TYR A 237 28.72 69.84 8.55
C TYR A 237 29.42 70.74 7.51
N ILE A 238 29.67 70.26 6.28
CA ILE A 238 30.42 70.99 5.25
C ILE A 238 29.46 71.66 4.25
N PRO A 239 29.30 73.00 4.23
CA PRO A 239 28.37 73.69 3.34
C PRO A 239 28.95 73.92 1.93
N SER A 240 29.35 72.87 1.21
CA SER A 240 29.84 72.95 -0.18
C SER A 240 28.94 72.21 -1.19
N ARG A 241 28.94 72.65 -2.45
CA ARG A 241 28.12 72.04 -3.53
C ARG A 241 28.54 70.60 -3.83
N GLU A 242 29.84 70.33 -3.82
CA GLU A 242 30.40 68.98 -4.02
C GLU A 242 30.05 68.06 -2.86
N ALA A 243 30.11 68.56 -1.61
CA ALA A 243 29.68 67.79 -0.45
C ALA A 243 28.18 67.45 -0.52
N LEU A 244 27.34 68.33 -1.07
CA LEU A 244 25.92 68.05 -1.25
C LEU A 244 25.67 66.88 -2.22
N ALA A 245 26.43 66.80 -3.32
CA ALA A 245 26.35 65.68 -4.26
C ALA A 245 26.78 64.37 -3.59
N LEU A 246 27.91 64.39 -2.86
CA LEU A 246 28.40 63.22 -2.11
C LEU A 246 27.41 62.78 -1.02
N ARG A 247 26.72 63.70 -0.33
CA ARG A 247 25.67 63.36 0.64
C ARG A 247 24.55 62.56 -0.01
N ALA A 248 24.08 62.98 -1.18
CA ALA A 248 23.01 62.28 -1.88
C ALA A 248 23.43 60.87 -2.28
N GLU A 249 24.67 60.70 -2.74
CA GLU A 249 25.25 59.41 -3.11
C GLU A 249 25.42 58.49 -1.89
N VAL A 250 26.05 58.97 -0.82
CA VAL A 250 26.26 58.19 0.41
C VAL A 250 24.93 57.85 1.09
N ALA A 251 23.96 58.77 1.10
CA ALA A 251 22.61 58.49 1.60
C ALA A 251 21.89 57.42 0.77
N SER A 252 22.05 57.43 -0.55
CA SER A 252 21.54 56.38 -1.44
C SER A 252 22.19 55.03 -1.09
N MET A 253 23.52 54.97 -0.98
CA MET A 253 24.25 53.76 -0.59
C MET A 253 23.82 53.22 0.78
N ALA A 254 23.71 54.08 1.79
CA ALA A 254 23.23 53.70 3.12
C ALA A 254 21.80 53.12 3.06
N SER A 255 20.91 53.73 2.28
CA SER A 255 19.55 53.23 2.10
C SER A 255 19.50 51.84 1.43
N ILE A 256 20.38 51.58 0.46
CA ILE A 256 20.51 50.29 -0.22
C ILE A 256 21.02 49.23 0.75
N LEU A 257 22.08 49.54 1.51
CA LEU A 257 22.65 48.63 2.51
C LEU A 257 21.63 48.26 3.59
N LYS A 258 20.86 49.24 4.08
CA LYS A 258 19.78 49.01 5.05
C LYS A 258 18.70 48.08 4.50
N ARG A 259 18.27 48.28 3.25
CA ARG A 259 17.33 47.40 2.56
C ARG A 259 17.89 45.98 2.40
N GLN A 260 19.13 45.85 1.92
CA GLN A 260 19.81 44.56 1.78
C GLN A 260 19.92 43.81 3.11
N ARG A 261 20.34 44.51 4.18
CA ARG A 261 20.42 43.94 5.52
C ARG A 261 19.06 43.45 6.02
N SER A 262 18.00 44.25 5.85
CA SER A 262 16.65 43.83 6.23
C SER A 262 16.18 42.59 5.45
N ALA A 263 16.53 42.49 4.16
CA ALA A 263 16.22 41.34 3.32
C ALA A 263 16.99 40.09 3.77
N LEU A 264 18.27 40.21 4.12
CA LEU A 264 19.09 39.12 4.67
C LEU A 264 18.55 38.64 6.02
N ASN A 265 18.22 39.56 6.93
CA ASN A 265 17.61 39.20 8.23
C ASN A 265 16.27 38.47 8.05
N LYS A 266 15.46 38.87 7.07
CA LYS A 266 14.22 38.16 6.74
C LYS A 266 14.47 36.73 6.25
N ARG A 267 15.57 36.50 5.49
CA ARG A 267 15.97 35.15 5.07
C ARG A 267 16.46 34.31 6.25
N ILE A 268 17.27 34.88 7.14
CA ILE A 268 17.73 34.22 8.37
C ILE A 268 16.53 33.82 9.25
N MET A 269 15.56 34.72 9.43
CA MET A 269 14.35 34.43 10.20
C MET A 269 13.57 33.25 9.62
N LYS A 270 13.41 33.20 8.29
CA LYS A 270 12.76 32.06 7.61
C LYS A 270 13.51 30.73 7.84
N ILE A 271 14.84 30.75 7.87
CA ILE A 271 15.64 29.55 8.15
C ILE A 271 15.44 29.11 9.61
N ASN A 272 15.41 30.06 10.55
CA ASN A 272 15.14 29.78 11.96
C ASN A 272 13.72 29.26 12.21
N GLU A 273 12.72 29.75 11.47
CA GLU A 273 11.33 29.27 11.51
C GLU A 273 11.21 27.79 11.08
N LEU A 274 12.15 27.30 10.26
CA LEU A 274 12.24 25.88 9.88
C LEU A 274 12.95 25.02 10.96
N GLY A 275 13.27 25.59 12.12
CA GLY A 275 13.96 24.90 13.22
C GLY A 275 15.46 24.72 13.01
N VAL A 276 16.04 25.40 12.01
CA VAL A 276 17.48 25.35 11.72
C VAL A 276 18.19 26.48 12.47
N PRO A 277 19.14 26.19 13.38
CA PRO A 277 19.87 27.24 14.08
C PRO A 277 20.93 27.88 13.18
N VAL A 278 20.97 29.21 13.15
CA VAL A 278 21.89 30.04 12.34
C VAL A 278 22.63 31.08 13.18
#